data_AF-A0A7T1HWU2-F1
#
_entry.id   AF-A0A7T1HWU2-F1
#
_cell.length_a   1.000
_cell.length_b   1.000
_cell.length_c   1.000
_cell.angle_alpha   90.00
_cell.angle_beta   90.00
_cell.angle_gamma   90.00
#
_symmetry.space_group_name_H-M   'P 1'
#
loop_
_entity.id
_entity.type
_entity.pdbx_description
1 polymer ?
#
loop_
_entity_poly.entity_id
_entity_poly.type
_entity_poly.pdbx_seq_one_letter_code
_entity_poly.pdbx_strand_id
1 'polypeptide(L)'
;MADPLPELTNADLELLQTALDPRLDGFGDGGTCLDDARAFLERLGGDGRISDTLQHWLSSWQAAGGNRDTLRLMVSTLLAERGAGPETRDQGPEPDVES
;
A
#
# COMPACT_ATOMS: atom_id res chain seq x y z
N MET A 1 -5.65 15.15 -20.97
CA MET A 1 -4.45 15.16 -20.13
C MET A 1 -4.79 14.27 -18.95
N ALA A 2 -4.09 13.15 -18.76
CA ALA A 2 -4.33 12.31 -17.59
C ALA A 2 -3.86 13.09 -16.37
N ASP A 3 -4.75 13.35 -15.42
CA ASP A 3 -4.40 13.97 -14.15
C ASP A 3 -3.33 13.08 -13.49
N PRO A 4 -2.19 13.64 -13.06
CA PRO A 4 -1.15 12.83 -12.41
C PRO A 4 -1.75 12.19 -11.16
N LEU A 5 -1.54 10.88 -11.01
CA LEU A 5 -2.02 10.17 -9.84
C LEU A 5 -1.46 10.84 -8.58
N PRO A 6 -2.31 11.11 -7.58
CA PRO A 6 -1.86 11.79 -6.38
C PRO A 6 -0.88 10.89 -5.61
N GLU A 7 0.08 11.53 -4.93
CA GLU A 7 1.07 10.80 -4.14
C GLU A 7 0.43 10.20 -2.89
N LEU A 8 0.61 8.88 -2.71
CA LEU A 8 0.14 8.17 -1.52
C LEU A 8 1.14 8.33 -0.39
N THR A 9 0.64 8.64 0.81
CA THR A 9 1.45 8.66 2.04
C THR A 9 1.82 7.24 2.48
N ASN A 10 2.75 7.09 3.43
CA ASN A 10 3.07 5.76 3.97
C ASN A 10 1.86 5.12 4.64
N ALA A 11 1.08 5.90 5.39
CA ALA A 11 -0.16 5.43 6.02
C ALA A 11 -1.17 4.94 4.96
N ASP A 12 -1.30 5.65 3.84
CA ASP A 12 -2.15 5.22 2.72
C ASP A 12 -1.68 3.90 2.11
N LEU A 13 -0.37 3.74 1.93
CA LEU A 13 0.23 2.51 1.39
C LEU A 13 0.04 1.32 2.36
N GLU A 14 0.19 1.53 3.67
CA GLU A 14 -0.04 0.49 4.69
C GLU A 14 -1.52 0.06 4.75
N LEU A 15 -2.44 1.04 4.66
CA LEU A 15 -3.87 0.78 4.56
C LEU A 15 -4.22 0.01 3.30
N LEU A 16 -3.65 0.41 2.16
CA LEU A 16 -3.84 -0.26 0.88
C LEU A 16 -3.28 -1.69 0.91
N GLN A 17 -2.11 -1.91 1.52
CA GLN A 17 -1.54 -3.24 1.70
C GLN A 17 -2.47 -4.15 2.52
N THR A 18 -3.06 -3.62 3.59
CA THR A 18 -4.04 -4.34 4.41
C THR A 18 -5.30 -4.68 3.62
N ALA A 19 -5.81 -3.73 2.83
CA ALA A 19 -6.99 -3.92 2.00
C ALA A 19 -6.79 -4.97 0.88
N LEU A 20 -5.55 -5.17 0.43
CA LEU A 20 -5.18 -6.14 -0.61
C LEU A 20 -4.83 -7.52 -0.03
N ASP A 21 -5.06 -7.74 1.27
CA ASP A 21 -4.80 -9.03 1.88
C ASP A 21 -5.69 -10.12 1.27
N PRO A 22 -5.14 -11.27 0.87
CA PRO A 22 -5.91 -12.34 0.22
C PRO A 22 -6.95 -12.97 1.15
N ARG A 23 -6.88 -12.74 2.47
CA ARG A 23 -7.91 -13.17 3.42
C ARG A 23 -9.19 -12.34 3.31
N LEU A 24 -9.12 -11.20 2.62
CA LEU A 24 -10.26 -10.35 2.30
C LEU A 24 -10.88 -10.70 0.92
N ASP A 25 -10.42 -11.75 0.25
CA ASP A 25 -11.03 -12.22 -0.99
C ASP A 25 -12.49 -12.64 -0.75
N GLY A 26 -13.43 -12.01 -1.46
CA GLY A 26 -14.87 -12.17 -1.24
C GLY A 26 -15.44 -11.41 -0.04
N PHE A 27 -14.72 -10.41 0.48
CA PHE A 27 -15.20 -9.53 1.55
C PHE A 27 -16.30 -8.56 1.09
N GLY A 28 -16.26 -8.13 -0.17
CA GLY A 28 -17.22 -7.23 -0.81
C GLY A 28 -18.32 -7.97 -1.57
N ASP A 29 -19.29 -7.21 -2.07
CA ASP A 29 -20.37 -7.71 -2.94
C ASP A 29 -19.97 -7.69 -4.43
N GLY A 30 -18.81 -7.09 -4.77
CA GLY A 30 -18.35 -6.96 -6.14
C GLY A 30 -17.68 -8.20 -6.71
N GLY A 31 -17.56 -8.22 -8.05
CA GLY A 31 -17.04 -9.37 -8.79
C GLY A 31 -15.51 -9.46 -8.91
N THR A 32 -14.74 -8.58 -8.26
CA THR A 32 -13.27 -8.55 -8.39
C THR A 32 -12.58 -8.28 -7.05
N CYS A 33 -11.37 -8.82 -6.86
CA CYS A 33 -10.61 -8.64 -5.62
C CYS A 33 -10.24 -7.17 -5.30
N LEU A 34 -10.28 -6.28 -6.29
CA LEU A 34 -10.11 -4.83 -6.08
C LEU A 34 -11.37 -4.19 -5.50
N ASP A 35 -12.54 -4.76 -5.80
CA ASP A 35 -13.81 -4.34 -5.21
C ASP A 35 -13.86 -4.71 -3.72
N ASP A 36 -13.36 -5.90 -3.35
CA ASP A 36 -13.20 -6.31 -1.95
C ASP A 36 -12.31 -5.34 -1.16
N ALA A 37 -11.15 -4.97 -1.74
CA ALA A 37 -10.24 -4.01 -1.14
C ALA A 37 -10.92 -2.64 -0.95
N ARG A 38 -11.71 -2.21 -1.93
CA ARG A 38 -12.48 -0.97 -1.86
C ARG A 38 -13.57 -1.04 -0.78
N ALA A 39 -14.32 -2.12 -0.71
CA ALA A 39 -15.34 -2.34 0.32
C ALA A 39 -14.74 -2.39 1.72
N PHE A 40 -13.56 -2.99 1.88
CA PHE A 40 -12.81 -2.97 3.13
C PHE A 40 -12.40 -1.55 3.53
N LEU A 41 -11.84 -0.78 2.59
CA LEU A 41 -11.45 0.61 2.81
C LEU A 41 -12.66 1.47 3.16
N GLU A 42 -13.77 1.37 2.44
CA GLU A 42 -15.01 2.10 2.75
C GLU A 42 -15.54 1.79 4.15
N ARG A 43 -15.45 0.52 4.56
CA ARG A 43 -15.91 0.08 5.89
C ARG A 43 -14.98 0.51 7.02
N LEU A 44 -13.67 0.51 6.78
CA LEU A 44 -12.66 1.03 7.70
C LEU A 44 -12.73 2.57 7.80
N GLY A 45 -13.11 3.20 6.69
CA GLY A 45 -13.22 4.63 6.47
C GLY A 45 -14.52 5.29 6.88
N GLY A 46 -15.44 4.56 7.53
CA GLY A 46 -16.77 5.06 7.93
C GLY A 46 -16.78 6.34 8.79
N ASP A 47 -15.61 6.82 9.21
CA ASP A 47 -15.39 8.09 9.93
C ASP A 47 -14.84 9.23 9.02
N GLY A 48 -14.83 9.06 7.69
CA GLY A 48 -14.40 10.08 6.72
C GLY A 48 -12.87 10.23 6.57
N ARG A 49 -12.09 9.24 6.98
CA ARG A 49 -10.61 9.28 6.98
C ARG A 49 -9.93 8.58 5.81
N ILE A 50 -10.66 7.84 4.97
CA ILE A 50 -10.09 7.36 3.71
C ILE A 50 -10.04 8.59 2.80
N SER A 51 -8.83 9.08 2.50
CA SER A 51 -8.69 10.21 1.60
C SER A 51 -9.26 9.84 0.23
N ASP A 52 -10.11 10.70 -0.34
CA ASP A 52 -10.59 10.63 -1.74
C ASP A 52 -9.48 10.23 -2.72
N THR A 53 -8.27 10.66 -2.44
CA THR A 53 -6.99 10.24 -3.02
C THR A 53 -6.87 8.73 -3.25
N LEU A 54 -7.09 7.91 -2.23
CA LEU A 54 -6.87 6.47 -2.24
C LEU A 54 -7.93 5.76 -3.10
N GLN A 55 -9.17 6.25 -3.02
CA GLN A 55 -10.29 5.79 -3.86
C GLN A 55 -10.08 6.15 -5.33
N HIS A 56 -9.60 7.36 -5.61
CA HIS A 56 -9.26 7.81 -6.95
C HIS A 56 -8.12 6.97 -7.53
N TRP A 57 -7.08 6.73 -6.73
CA TRP A 57 -5.92 5.94 -7.13
C TRP A 57 -6.30 4.50 -7.47
N LEU A 58 -7.08 3.84 -6.61
CA LEU A 58 -7.59 2.49 -6.86
C LEU A 58 -8.49 2.41 -8.10
N SER A 59 -9.36 3.40 -8.30
CA SER A 59 -10.23 3.46 -9.47
C SER A 59 -9.44 3.61 -10.77
N SER A 60 -8.40 4.45 -10.77
CA SER A 60 -7.51 4.63 -11.91
C SER A 60 -6.68 3.37 -12.21
N TRP A 61 -6.22 2.67 -11.17
CA TRP A 61 -5.53 1.38 -11.33
C TRP A 61 -6.44 0.32 -11.97
N GLN A 62 -7.68 0.22 -11.48
CA GLN A 62 -8.67 -0.70 -12.04
C GLN A 62 -9.02 -0.34 -13.48
N ALA A 63 -9.21 0.95 -13.79
CA ALA A 63 -9.50 1.43 -15.15
C ALA A 63 -8.35 1.14 -16.14
N ALA A 64 -7.11 1.07 -15.66
CA ALA A 64 -5.95 0.65 -16.45
C ALA A 64 -5.85 -0.87 -16.66
N GLY A 65 -6.78 -1.66 -16.11
CA GLY A 65 -6.75 -3.13 -16.17
C GLY A 65 -5.76 -3.76 -15.17
N GLY A 66 -5.38 -3.02 -14.13
CA GLY A 66 -4.47 -3.51 -13.11
C GLY A 66 -5.06 -4.65 -12.27
N ASN A 67 -4.21 -5.59 -11.84
CA ASN A 67 -4.57 -6.71 -10.98
C ASN A 67 -4.09 -6.45 -9.53
N ARG A 68 -4.79 -7.03 -8.55
CA ARG A 68 -4.45 -7.08 -7.13
C ARG A 68 -3.01 -7.56 -6.89
N ASP A 69 -2.57 -8.65 -7.53
CA ASP A 69 -1.25 -9.23 -7.24
C ASP A 69 -0.11 -8.26 -7.58
N THR A 70 -0.19 -7.65 -8.77
CA THR A 70 0.74 -6.60 -9.20
C THR A 70 0.68 -5.39 -8.28
N LEU A 71 -0.53 -4.99 -7.88
CA LEU A 71 -0.72 -3.86 -6.98
C LEU A 71 -0.08 -4.12 -5.61
N ARG A 72 -0.32 -5.31 -5.04
CA ARG A 72 0.23 -5.71 -3.74
C ARG A 72 1.76 -5.74 -3.77
N LEU A 73 2.35 -6.26 -4.86
CA LEU A 73 3.80 -6.23 -5.04
C LEU A 73 4.31 -4.79 -5.06
N MET A 74 3.72 -3.92 -5.89
CA MET A 74 4.15 -2.53 -6.00
C MET A 74 4.05 -1.77 -4.67
N VAL A 75 2.95 -1.92 -3.94
CA VAL A 75 2.78 -1.30 -2.61
C VAL A 75 3.82 -1.81 -1.63
N SER A 76 4.11 -3.11 -1.64
CA SER A 76 5.15 -3.70 -0.77
C SER A 76 6.55 -3.18 -1.11
N THR A 77 6.87 -3.03 -2.40
CA THR A 77 8.13 -2.44 -2.84
C THR A 77 8.24 -0.98 -2.39
N LEU A 78 7.20 -0.17 -2.61
CA LEU A 78 7.20 1.24 -2.20
C LEU A 78 7.36 1.41 -0.68
N LEU A 79 6.69 0.58 0.12
CA LEU A 79 6.86 0.58 1.57
C LEU A 79 8.27 0.15 1.99
N ALA A 80 8.84 -0.86 1.33
CA ALA A 80 10.22 -1.29 1.60
C ALA A 80 11.23 -0.19 1.24
N GLU A 81 11.08 0.48 0.10
CA GLU A 81 11.96 1.59 -0.31
C GLU A 81 11.88 2.79 0.64
N ARG A 82 10.68 3.08 1.16
CA ARG A 82 10.46 4.19 2.10
C ARG A 82 10.82 3.86 3.54
N GLY A 83 10.75 2.59 3.92
CA GLY A 83 11.18 2.07 5.22
C GLY A 83 12.69 1.86 5.31
N ALA A 84 13.34 1.52 4.19
CA ALA A 84 14.79 1.43 4.03
C ALA A 84 15.44 2.83 3.88
N GLY A 85 14.97 3.81 4.67
CA GLY A 85 15.74 5.04 4.89
C GLY A 85 17.16 4.65 5.30
N PRO A 86 18.20 5.38 4.84
CA PRO A 86 19.57 4.90 4.70
C PRO A 86 20.03 4.22 5.98
N GLU A 87 19.93 2.89 5.97
CA GLU A 87 20.38 2.06 7.07
C GLU A 87 21.90 2.14 7.05
N THR A 88 22.43 3.13 7.76
CA THR A 88 23.50 2.97 8.75
C THR A 88 24.30 1.70 8.49
N ARG A 89 25.20 1.78 7.51
CA ARG A 89 26.45 1.01 7.48
C ARG A 89 27.35 1.53 8.61
N ASP A 90 26.88 1.47 9.84
CA ASP A 90 27.64 1.87 11.02
C ASP A 90 27.67 0.70 12.00
N GLN A 91 28.88 0.20 12.15
CA GLN A 91 29.40 -0.53 13.30
C GLN A 91 28.96 -1.99 13.46
N GLY A 92 29.63 -2.86 12.70
CA GLY A 92 30.09 -4.11 13.31
C GLY A 92 31.01 -3.78 14.50
N PRO A 93 30.89 -4.46 15.65
CA PRO A 93 31.73 -4.18 16.80
C PRO A 93 33.19 -4.42 16.43
N GLU A 94 34.01 -3.37 16.42
CA GLU A 94 35.46 -3.53 16.38
C GLU A 94 35.88 -4.30 17.65
N PRO A 95 36.65 -5.38 17.53
CA PRO A 95 37.01 -6.21 18.66
C PRO A 95 37.93 -5.44 19.60
N ASP A 96 37.63 -5.57 20.89
CA ASP A 96 38.43 -5.15 22.04
C ASP A 96 39.92 -5.47 21.80
N VAL A 97 40.74 -4.41 21.61
CA VAL A 97 42.20 -4.55 21.59
C VAL A 97 42.72 -4.16 22.97
N GLU A 98 42.81 -5.16 23.83
CA GLU A 98 43.61 -5.11 25.04
C GLU A 98 45.11 -5.16 24.65
N SER A 99 45.88 -4.11 24.97
CA SER A 99 47.34 -4.13 25.16
C SER A 99 47.84 -2.86 25.83
#